data_AF-A0A496TI11-F1
#
_entry.id   AF-A0A496TI11-F1
#
_cell.length_a   1.000
_cell.length_b   1.000
_cell.length_c   1.000
_cell.angle_alpha   90.00
_cell.angle_beta   90.00
_cell.angle_gamma   90.00
#
_symmetry.space_group_name_H-M   'P 1'
#
loop_
_entity.id
_entity.type
_entity.pdbx_description
1 polymer ?
#
loop_
_entity_poly.entity_id
_entity_poly.type
_entity_poly.pdbx_seq_one_letter_code
_entity_poly.pdbx_strand_id
1 'polypeptide(L)'
;MSHKTKVIQLFLQGYTETEISNRMQHSLNSIERYLIDFTRVFLLLEQGYPQDQIRLATRLSPKLIKKYIQLYKVVKHKSEYQSRLEELKQHYHLSVKKLLIGNRRKR
;
A
#
# COMPACT_ATOMS: atom_id res chain seq x y z
N MET A 1 -12.16 -5.05 12.08
CA MET A 1 -10.99 -4.85 11.21
C MET A 1 -11.44 -4.26 9.87
N SER A 2 -10.69 -3.35 9.25
CA SER A 2 -11.08 -2.83 7.92
C SER A 2 -10.89 -3.92 6.87
N HIS A 3 -11.87 -4.18 6.00
CA HIS A 3 -11.76 -5.17 4.91
C HIS A 3 -10.47 -4.95 4.07
N LYS A 4 -10.12 -3.69 3.81
CA LYS A 4 -8.90 -3.30 3.07
C LYS A 4 -7.59 -3.75 3.73
N THR A 5 -7.43 -3.52 5.03
CA THR A 5 -6.22 -3.95 5.76
C THR A 5 -6.08 -5.47 5.83
N LYS A 6 -7.21 -6.20 5.80
CA LYS A 6 -7.17 -7.67 5.79
C LYS A 6 -6.66 -8.21 4.46
N VAL A 7 -7.03 -7.58 3.34
CA VAL A 7 -6.46 -7.88 2.02
C VAL A 7 -4.94 -7.76 2.03
N ILE A 8 -4.40 -6.65 2.55
CA ILE A 8 -2.94 -6.44 2.63
C ILE A 8 -2.29 -7.52 3.49
N GLN A 9 -2.87 -7.83 4.66
CA GLN A 9 -2.33 -8.87 5.53
C GLN A 9 -2.28 -10.25 4.86
N LEU A 10 -3.35 -10.65 4.15
CA LEU A 10 -3.36 -11.92 3.44
C LEU A 10 -2.31 -11.96 2.33
N PHE A 11 -2.15 -10.87 1.58
CA PHE A 11 -1.10 -10.79 0.56
C PHE A 11 0.30 -10.95 1.18
N LEU A 12 0.57 -10.23 2.28
CA LEU A 12 1.84 -10.33 3.00
C LEU A 12 2.07 -11.73 3.59
N GLN A 13 1.01 -12.46 3.94
CA GLN A 13 1.06 -13.86 4.38
C GLN A 13 1.30 -14.86 3.24
N GLY A 14 1.36 -14.40 1.99
CA GLY A 14 1.72 -15.22 0.84
C GLY A 14 0.55 -15.69 -0.02
N TYR A 15 -0.68 -15.25 0.27
CA TYR A 15 -1.84 -15.53 -0.59
C TYR A 15 -1.78 -14.72 -1.88
N THR A 16 -2.17 -15.34 -2.99
CA THR A 16 -2.33 -14.69 -4.29
C THR A 16 -3.58 -13.80 -4.32
N GLU A 17 -3.61 -12.84 -5.25
CA GLU A 17 -4.76 -11.94 -5.41
C GLU A 17 -6.07 -12.69 -5.69
N THR A 18 -6.01 -13.79 -6.46
CA THR A 18 -7.16 -14.67 -6.75
C THR A 18 -7.67 -15.39 -5.51
N GLU A 19 -6.78 -15.94 -4.68
CA GLU A 19 -7.17 -16.57 -3.41
C GLU A 19 -7.80 -15.56 -2.45
N ILE A 20 -7.25 -14.34 -2.40
CA ILE A 20 -7.79 -13.26 -1.57
C ILE A 20 -9.15 -12.80 -2.10
N SER A 21 -9.29 -12.64 -3.41
CA SER A 21 -10.53 -12.30 -4.09
C SER A 21 -11.64 -13.28 -3.71
N ASN A 22 -11.37 -14.58 -3.85
CA ASN A 22 -12.31 -15.64 -3.51
C ASN A 22 -12.66 -15.64 -2.01
N ARG A 23 -11.67 -15.47 -1.13
CA ARG A 23 -11.86 -15.47 0.32
C ARG A 23 -12.63 -14.25 0.84
N MET A 24 -12.39 -13.08 0.23
CA MET A 24 -12.94 -11.80 0.68
C MET A 24 -14.19 -11.37 -0.09
N GLN A 25 -14.61 -12.16 -1.09
CA GLN A 25 -15.72 -11.83 -2.01
C GLN A 25 -15.57 -10.42 -2.60
N HIS A 26 -14.37 -10.15 -3.13
CA HIS A 26 -14.01 -8.88 -3.73
C HIS A 26 -13.46 -9.11 -5.13
N SER A 27 -13.72 -8.20 -6.06
CA SER A 27 -13.12 -8.28 -7.39
C SER A 27 -11.60 -8.11 -7.32
N LEU A 28 -10.88 -8.76 -8.25
CA LEU A 28 -9.43 -8.59 -8.41
C LEU A 28 -9.03 -7.12 -8.50
N ASN A 29 -9.74 -6.32 -9.29
CA ASN A 29 -9.50 -4.88 -9.39
C ASN A 29 -9.58 -4.14 -8.03
N SER A 30 -10.43 -4.61 -7.12
CA SER A 30 -10.51 -4.04 -5.77
C SER A 30 -9.31 -4.45 -4.92
N ILE A 31 -8.84 -5.71 -5.06
CA ILE A 31 -7.65 -6.22 -4.40
C ILE A 31 -6.42 -5.44 -4.85
N GLU A 32 -6.20 -5.35 -6.16
CA GLU A 32 -5.09 -4.63 -6.78
C GLU A 32 -5.05 -3.17 -6.32
N ARG A 33 -6.20 -2.48 -6.35
CA ARG A 33 -6.31 -1.09 -5.86
C ARG A 33 -5.86 -0.95 -4.40
N TYR A 34 -6.21 -1.91 -3.53
CA TYR A 34 -5.80 -1.85 -2.13
C TYR A 34 -4.29 -2.06 -1.98
N LEU A 35 -3.71 -2.99 -2.73
CA LEU A 35 -2.26 -3.23 -2.76
C LEU A 35 -1.52 -1.98 -3.26
N ILE A 36 -1.96 -1.38 -4.37
CA ILE A 36 -1.40 -0.12 -4.90
C ILE A 36 -1.47 1.00 -3.86
N ASP A 37 -2.64 1.21 -3.24
CA ASP A 37 -2.82 2.27 -2.25
C ASP A 37 -1.92 2.08 -1.02
N PHE A 38 -1.77 0.83 -0.57
CA PHE A 38 -0.85 0.50 0.53
C PHE A 38 0.61 0.78 0.12
N THR A 39 1.01 0.36 -1.08
CA THR A 39 2.36 0.56 -1.61
C THR A 39 2.73 2.02 -1.73
N ARG A 40 1.82 2.85 -2.26
CA ARG A 40 2.00 4.30 -2.34
C ARG A 40 2.23 4.91 -0.96
N VAL A 41 1.46 4.49 0.06
CA VAL A 41 1.58 5.03 1.41
C VAL A 41 2.92 4.64 2.06
N PHE A 42 3.31 3.37 2.01
CA PHE A 42 4.54 2.97 2.69
C PHE A 42 5.81 3.47 1.99
N LEU A 43 5.82 3.55 0.65
CA LEU A 43 6.98 4.09 -0.08
C LEU A 43 7.19 5.57 0.22
N LEU A 44 6.12 6.37 0.26
CA LEU A 44 6.23 7.77 0.67
C LEU A 44 6.65 7.91 2.14
N LEU A 45 6.21 6.99 3.01
CA LEU A 45 6.66 6.97 4.40
C LEU A 45 8.16 6.62 4.53
N GLU A 46 8.65 5.62 3.79
CA GLU A 46 10.09 5.26 3.74
C GLU A 46 10.95 6.44 3.25
N GLN A 47 10.43 7.25 2.33
CA GLN A 47 11.06 8.47 1.83
C GLN A 47 10.99 9.66 2.81
N GLY A 48 10.37 9.50 3.98
CA GLY A 48 10.30 10.53 5.01
C GLY A 48 9.20 11.58 4.82
N TYR A 49 8.25 11.36 3.91
CA TYR A 49 7.13 12.29 3.73
C TYR A 49 6.20 12.31 4.95
N PRO A 50 5.79 13.50 5.45
CA PRO A 50 4.83 13.58 6.54
C PRO A 50 3.43 13.18 6.08
N GLN A 51 2.57 12.77 7.02
CA GLN A 51 1.23 12.23 6.74
C GLN A 51 0.37 13.17 5.88
N ASP A 52 0.50 14.49 6.05
CA ASP A 52 -0.23 15.48 5.25
C ASP A 52 0.18 15.47 3.77
N GLN A 53 1.47 15.31 3.48
CA GLN A 53 1.96 15.20 2.10
C GLN A 53 1.58 13.86 1.48
N ILE A 54 1.63 12.78 2.27
CA ILE A 54 1.12 11.47 1.86
C ILE A 54 -0.36 11.57 1.48
N ARG A 55 -1.18 12.29 2.27
CA ARG A 55 -2.59 12.52 1.95
C ARG A 55 -2.76 13.24 0.62
N LEU A 56 -2.03 14.33 0.40
CA LEU A 56 -2.13 15.10 -0.85
C LEU A 56 -1.70 14.25 -2.07
N ALA A 57 -0.64 13.47 -1.95
CA ALA A 57 -0.12 12.63 -3.03
C ALA A 57 -1.01 11.40 -3.33
N THR A 58 -1.63 10.83 -2.30
CA THR A 58 -2.43 9.60 -2.44
C THR A 58 -3.92 9.86 -2.66
N ARG A 59 -4.43 11.02 -2.23
CA ARG A 59 -5.86 11.37 -2.14
C ARG A 59 -6.68 10.40 -1.28
N LEU A 60 -6.02 9.67 -0.39
CA LEU A 60 -6.68 8.76 0.56
C LEU A 60 -7.15 9.51 1.81
N SER A 61 -8.12 8.93 2.52
CA SER A 61 -8.57 9.52 3.78
C SER A 61 -7.50 9.43 4.87
N PRO A 62 -7.41 10.42 5.78
CA PRO A 62 -6.46 10.39 6.90
C PRO A 62 -6.56 9.12 7.74
N LYS A 63 -7.79 8.62 7.96
CA LYS A 63 -8.05 7.39 8.70
C LYS A 63 -7.46 6.16 8.02
N LEU A 64 -7.51 6.08 6.69
CA LEU A 64 -6.95 4.96 5.94
C LEU A 64 -5.41 5.02 5.93
N ILE A 65 -4.85 6.21 5.71
CA ILE A 65 -3.39 6.43 5.74
C ILE A 65 -2.83 6.01 7.09
N LYS A 66 -3.46 6.43 8.21
CA LYS A 66 -3.03 6.04 9.56
C LYS A 66 -3.01 4.52 9.74
N LYS A 67 -4.03 3.81 9.26
CA LYS A 67 -4.08 2.34 9.31
C LYS A 67 -2.96 1.68 8.51
N TYR A 68 -2.68 2.18 7.31
CA TYR A 68 -1.61 1.66 6.46
C TYR A 68 -0.22 1.93 7.05
N ILE A 69 0.02 3.13 7.60
CA ILE A 69 1.26 3.45 8.32
C ILE A 69 1.44 2.52 9.52
N GLN A 70 0.39 2.33 10.33
CA GLN A 70 0.43 1.42 11.48
C GLN A 70 0.74 -0.01 11.06
N LEU A 71 0.06 -0.53 10.03
CA LEU A 71 0.32 -1.86 9.49
C LEU A 71 1.76 -1.99 9.02
N TYR A 72 2.24 -1.05 8.20
CA TYR A 72 3.60 -1.05 7.68
C TYR A 72 4.66 -1.02 8.79
N LYS A 73 4.48 -0.20 9.83
CA LYS A 73 5.39 -0.16 10.98
C LYS A 73 5.51 -1.50 11.70
N VAL A 74 4.45 -2.32 11.72
CA VAL A 74 4.49 -3.67 12.30
C VAL A 74 5.18 -4.64 11.35
N VAL A 75 4.81 -4.63 10.06
CA VAL A 75 5.29 -5.66 9.12
C VAL A 75 6.73 -5.43 8.66
N LYS A 76 7.23 -4.18 8.64
CA LYS A 76 8.59 -3.86 8.18
C LYS A 76 9.70 -4.47 9.03
N HIS A 77 9.40 -4.88 10.26
CA HIS A 77 10.37 -5.50 11.17
C HIS A 77 10.29 -7.03 11.17
N LYS A 78 9.37 -7.61 10.40
CA LYS A 78 9.17 -9.05 10.32
C LYS A 78 9.83 -9.59 9.05
N SER A 79 10.79 -10.50 9.21
CA SER A 79 11.51 -11.14 8.10
C SER A 79 10.57 -11.88 7.15
N GLU A 80 9.55 -12.56 7.69
CA GLU A 80 8.52 -13.30 6.94
C GLU A 80 7.78 -12.45 5.89
N TYR A 81 7.70 -11.12 6.07
CA TYR A 81 6.97 -10.23 5.15
C TYR A 81 7.87 -9.47 4.18
N GLN A 82 9.20 -9.53 4.33
CA GLN A 82 10.12 -8.72 3.53
C GLN A 82 10.03 -9.06 2.04
N SER A 83 9.99 -10.34 1.69
CA SER A 83 9.89 -10.77 0.29
C SER A 83 8.63 -10.20 -0.39
N ARG A 84 7.48 -10.24 0.29
CA ARG A 84 6.22 -9.69 -0.23
C ARG A 84 6.21 -8.16 -0.26
N LEU A 85 6.88 -7.48 0.68
CA LEU A 85 7.05 -6.04 0.64
C LEU A 85 7.91 -5.63 -0.56
N GLU A 86 9.00 -6.34 -0.83
CA GLU A 86 9.86 -6.08 -2.00
C GLU A 86 9.12 -6.38 -3.31
N GLU A 87 8.31 -7.44 -3.38
CA GLU A 87 7.43 -7.71 -4.52
C GLU A 87 6.49 -6.52 -4.80
N LEU A 88 5.85 -5.98 -3.76
CA LEU A 88 5.01 -4.79 -3.90
C LEU A 88 5.80 -3.58 -4.41
N LYS A 89 7.02 -3.38 -3.90
CA LYS A 89 7.88 -2.28 -4.36
C LYS A 89 8.18 -2.43 -5.84
N GLN A 90 8.63 -3.60 -6.30
CA GLN A 90 9.00 -3.84 -7.70
C GLN A 90 7.79 -3.69 -8.63
N HIS A 91 6.67 -4.31 -8.30
CA HIS A 91 5.50 -4.35 -9.16
C HIS A 91 4.83 -2.98 -9.30
N TYR A 92 4.80 -2.18 -8.22
CA TYR A 92 4.05 -0.93 -8.18
C TYR A 92 4.92 0.34 -8.15
N HIS A 93 6.25 0.22 -8.31
CA HIS A 93 7.19 1.35 -8.35
C HIS A 93 6.81 2.40 -9.41
N LEU A 94 6.40 1.97 -10.59
CA LEU A 94 6.06 2.86 -11.72
C LEU A 94 4.84 3.74 -11.40
N SER A 95 3.85 3.17 -10.74
CA SER A 95 2.65 3.88 -10.29
C SER A 95 2.98 4.98 -9.29
N VAL A 96 3.97 4.76 -8.42
CA VAL A 96 4.46 5.78 -7.46
C VAL A 96 5.30 6.85 -8.15
N LYS A 97 6.19 6.46 -9.08
CA LYS A 97 7.04 7.41 -9.82
C LYS A 97 6.20 8.45 -10.57
N LYS A 98 5.06 8.05 -11.14
CA LYS A 98 4.11 8.96 -11.80
C LYS A 98 3.53 10.02 -10.84
N LEU A 99 3.23 9.64 -9.59
CA LEU A 99 2.73 10.57 -8.57
C LEU A 99 3.79 11.59 -8.14
N LEU A 100 5.04 11.13 -8.02
CA LEU A 100 6.16 11.99 -7.64
C LEU A 100 6.52 12.99 -8.75
N ILE A 101 6.50 12.57 -10.01
CA ILE A 101 6.78 13.46 -11.16
C ILE A 101 5.64 14.47 -11.36
N GLY A 102 4.38 14.05 -11.19
CA GLY A 102 3.21 14.93 -11.31
C GLY A 102 3.17 16.06 -10.28
N ASN A 103 3.70 15.83 -9.06
CA ASN A 103 3.72 16.82 -7.99
C ASN A 103 4.87 17.84 -8.08
N ARG A 104 5.89 17.62 -8.92
CA ARG A 104 7.04 18.54 -9.08
C ARG A 104 6.77 19.76 -9.97
N ARG A 105 5.58 19.89 -10.57
CA ARG A 105 5.22 20.99 -11.50
C ARG A 105 4.49 22.18 -10.87
N LYS A 106 4.46 22.30 -9.53
CA LYS A 106 3.94 23.49 -8.84
C LYS A 106 4.97 24.00 -7.83
N ARG A 107 6.01 24.64 -8.34
CA ARG A 107 6.75 25.70 -7.64
C ARG A 107 7.06 26.78 -8.67
#